data_AF-A0A9D2QDT5-F1
#
_entry.id   AF-A0A9D2QDT5-F1
#
_cell.length_a   1.000
_cell.length_b   1.000
_cell.length_c   1.000
_cell.angle_alpha   90.00
_cell.angle_beta   90.00
_cell.angle_gamma   90.00
#
_symmetry.space_group_name_H-M   'P 1'
#
loop_
_entity.id
_entity.type
_entity.pdbx_description
1 polymer ?
#
loop_
_entity_poly.entity_id
_entity_poly.type
_entity_poly.pdbx_seq_one_letter_code
_entity_poly.pdbx_strand_id
1 'polypeptide(L)'
;MAAPTDILMQGALGVHGGRVLEWIDKGAYACAVGWSGAYCVTAYVGHIHFTRPIPSGHIVEVRSRIVATGRSSMHIVNEVLSADPREGVFTRACDCLVIFVAMTEDRKSMPVPPYEPKTEEEIRVRDAAMSRVQLRKAIEEEMLKQSYSDDPDASTAPRMTHRFMAKPTDVNWGGNVHGGTAMEWIDEAASACTSAWTGERTVAVYAGGFRFYRPVHIGDLVEVEARVIRTDVRSLSVSVHLRAGDPREGTGNLPVAIHASMTFISTDIDGNPLPARKFVPTTPEDKRLEQHAVTLRELRTKYRPMPLVEPLRNESQYPMS
;
A
#
# COMPACT_ATOMS: atom_id res chain seq x y z
N MET A 1 11.67 3.72 15.86
CA MET A 1 11.06 4.98 16.33
C MET A 1 10.76 5.81 15.10
N ALA A 2 9.61 6.47 15.05
CA ALA A 2 9.29 7.41 13.99
C ALA A 2 10.25 8.62 14.08
N ALA A 3 11.11 8.78 13.10
CA ALA A 3 12.09 9.85 13.01
C ALA A 3 11.50 11.09 12.31
N PRO A 4 12.10 12.27 12.48
CA PRO A 4 11.72 13.46 11.70
C PRO A 4 11.85 13.26 10.18
N THR A 5 12.77 12.40 9.74
CA THR A 5 12.95 12.03 8.33
C THR A 5 11.81 11.18 7.76
N ASP A 6 10.90 10.71 8.62
CA ASP A 6 9.71 9.94 8.23
C ASP A 6 8.51 10.86 7.96
N ILE A 7 8.72 12.17 7.92
CA ILE A 7 7.71 13.18 7.61
C ILE A 7 8.01 13.78 6.23
N LEU A 8 7.03 13.74 5.33
CA LEU A 8 7.18 14.33 3.99
C LEU A 8 7.04 15.85 3.95
N MET A 9 6.24 16.42 4.85
CA MET A 9 5.87 17.83 4.80
C MET A 9 5.94 18.47 6.18
N GLN A 10 6.46 19.69 6.24
CA GLN A 10 6.44 20.48 7.47
C GLN A 10 5.00 20.66 7.97
N GLY A 11 4.81 20.56 9.28
CA GLY A 11 3.48 20.64 9.89
C GLY A 11 2.67 19.35 9.74
N ALA A 12 3.31 18.23 9.35
CA ALA A 12 2.60 16.97 9.28
C ALA A 12 2.17 16.46 10.67
N LEU A 13 0.90 16.04 10.79
CA LEU A 13 0.37 15.37 11.98
C LEU A 13 1.10 14.06 12.32
N GLY A 14 1.81 13.48 11.36
CA GLY A 14 2.52 12.24 11.56
C GLY A 14 3.29 11.78 10.33
N VAL A 15 3.83 10.58 10.46
CA VAL A 15 4.56 9.85 9.43
C VAL A 15 3.68 9.64 8.20
N HIS A 16 4.27 9.75 7.02
CA HIS A 16 3.55 9.52 5.77
C HIS A 16 3.21 8.03 5.53
N GLY A 17 2.18 7.78 4.72
CA GLY A 17 1.68 6.43 4.47
C GLY A 17 2.76 5.50 3.91
N GLY A 18 3.60 6.01 3.00
CA GLY A 18 4.68 5.29 2.36
C GLY A 18 5.66 4.68 3.34
N ARG A 19 6.07 5.42 4.37
CA ARG A 19 6.97 4.91 5.39
C ARG A 19 6.32 3.82 6.25
N VAL A 20 5.03 3.97 6.56
CA VAL A 20 4.28 2.91 7.27
C VAL A 20 4.21 1.64 6.42
N LEU A 21 3.98 1.77 5.10
CA LEU A 21 3.99 0.65 4.16
C LEU A 21 5.36 -0.04 4.09
N GLU A 22 6.44 0.74 4.13
CA GLU A 22 7.81 0.22 4.16
C GLU A 22 8.07 -0.62 5.43
N TRP A 23 7.65 -0.13 6.60
CA TRP A 23 7.78 -0.87 7.86
C TRP A 23 6.95 -2.15 7.88
N ILE A 24 5.73 -2.11 7.36
CA ILE A 24 4.87 -3.28 7.20
C ILE A 24 5.58 -4.35 6.36
N ASP A 25 6.13 -3.97 5.21
CA ASP A 25 6.82 -4.90 4.31
C ASP A 25 8.05 -5.52 4.97
N LYS A 26 8.87 -4.73 5.67
CA LYS A 26 10.06 -5.24 6.40
C LYS A 26 9.68 -6.22 7.51
N GLY A 27 8.67 -5.90 8.32
CA GLY A 27 8.17 -6.79 9.38
C GLY A 27 7.61 -8.10 8.80
N ALA A 28 6.81 -7.99 7.74
CA ALA A 28 6.25 -9.14 7.05
C ALA A 28 7.32 -10.00 6.36
N TYR A 29 8.34 -9.39 5.75
CA TYR A 29 9.48 -10.10 5.15
C TYR A 29 10.26 -10.89 6.21
N ALA A 30 10.59 -10.28 7.35
CA ALA A 30 11.28 -10.97 8.43
C ALA A 30 10.46 -12.17 8.94
N CYS A 31 9.14 -12.03 9.05
CA CYS A 31 8.24 -13.12 9.41
C CYS A 31 8.22 -14.23 8.34
N ALA A 32 8.14 -13.88 7.05
CA ALA A 32 8.14 -14.81 5.93
C ALA A 32 9.44 -15.62 5.83
N VAL A 33 10.59 -14.95 5.93
CA VAL A 33 11.90 -15.60 5.89
C VAL A 33 12.10 -16.47 7.13
N GLY A 34 11.70 -15.99 8.30
CA GLY A 34 11.75 -16.77 9.55
C GLY A 34 10.91 -18.05 9.49
N TRP A 35 9.76 -18.02 8.79
CA TRP A 35 8.90 -19.19 8.63
C TRP A 35 9.40 -20.16 7.55
N SER A 36 9.81 -19.65 6.39
CA SER A 36 10.18 -20.47 5.23
C SER A 36 11.64 -20.92 5.19
N GLY A 37 12.53 -20.21 5.88
CA GLY A 37 13.98 -20.38 5.75
C GLY A 37 14.53 -20.00 4.37
N ALA A 38 13.75 -19.29 3.55
CA ALA A 38 14.06 -19.01 2.14
C ALA A 38 13.93 -17.52 1.80
N TYR A 39 14.51 -17.13 0.65
CA TYR A 39 14.27 -15.82 0.07
C TYR A 39 12.79 -15.65 -0.26
N CYS A 40 12.21 -14.52 0.12
CA CYS A 40 10.79 -14.24 -0.08
C CYS A 40 10.58 -12.97 -0.90
N VAL A 41 9.52 -12.92 -1.70
CA VAL A 41 9.12 -11.72 -2.44
C VAL A 41 7.69 -11.33 -2.10
N THR A 42 7.42 -10.02 -2.02
CA THR A 42 6.08 -9.49 -1.79
C THR A 42 5.23 -9.69 -3.03
N ALA A 43 4.17 -10.48 -2.92
CA ALA A 43 3.25 -10.75 -4.03
C ALA A 43 1.97 -9.91 -3.96
N TYR A 44 1.55 -9.55 -2.74
CA TYR A 44 0.34 -8.77 -2.53
C TYR A 44 0.41 -7.98 -1.23
N VAL A 45 -0.03 -6.73 -1.30
CA VAL A 45 -0.32 -5.88 -0.15
C VAL A 45 -1.71 -5.27 -0.37
N GLY A 46 -2.59 -5.32 0.61
CA GLY A 46 -3.88 -4.69 0.43
C GLY A 46 -4.76 -4.52 1.67
N HIS A 47 -5.79 -3.71 1.46
CA HIS A 47 -6.80 -3.31 2.44
C HIS A 47 -6.26 -2.57 3.66
N ILE A 48 -5.24 -1.75 3.45
CA ILE A 48 -4.62 -0.95 4.51
C ILE A 48 -5.49 0.28 4.75
N HIS A 49 -6.06 0.37 5.94
CA HIS A 49 -6.76 1.56 6.41
C HIS A 49 -5.93 2.21 7.50
N PHE A 50 -5.55 3.46 7.28
CA PHE A 50 -4.86 4.25 8.29
C PHE A 50 -5.91 4.84 9.22
N THR A 51 -6.02 4.33 10.44
CA THR A 51 -7.08 4.72 11.39
C THR A 51 -6.71 5.98 12.16
N ARG A 52 -5.41 6.26 12.34
CA ARG A 52 -4.88 7.49 12.94
C ARG A 52 -3.45 7.76 12.49
N PRO A 53 -2.98 9.02 12.55
CA PRO A 53 -1.58 9.34 12.29
C PRO A 53 -0.65 8.72 13.36
N ILE A 54 0.60 8.47 12.97
CA ILE A 54 1.71 8.11 13.87
C ILE A 54 2.57 9.36 14.05
N PRO A 55 2.57 10.03 15.22
CA PRO A 55 3.37 11.23 15.43
C PRO A 55 4.88 10.93 15.37
N SER A 56 5.66 11.92 14.95
CA SER A 56 7.12 11.84 15.04
C SER A 56 7.56 11.70 16.50
N GLY A 57 8.62 10.93 16.74
CA GLY A 57 9.13 10.60 18.06
C GLY A 57 8.44 9.41 18.74
N HIS A 58 7.30 8.93 18.22
CA HIS A 58 6.67 7.74 18.78
C HIS A 58 7.52 6.48 18.55
N ILE A 59 7.48 5.57 19.51
CA ILE A 59 7.92 4.19 19.30
C ILE A 59 6.90 3.53 18.39
N VAL A 60 7.38 2.82 17.38
CA VAL A 60 6.54 2.08 16.42
C VAL A 60 6.86 0.60 16.58
N GLU A 61 5.81 -0.20 16.70
CA GLU A 61 5.87 -1.65 16.77
C GLU A 61 5.06 -2.24 15.62
N VAL A 62 5.71 -3.04 14.77
CA VAL A 62 5.04 -3.80 13.71
C VAL A 62 5.01 -5.26 14.14
N ARG A 63 3.81 -5.78 14.42
CA ARG A 63 3.60 -7.19 14.75
C ARG A 63 3.17 -7.93 13.50
N SER A 64 3.97 -8.89 13.08
CA SER A 64 3.73 -9.71 11.89
C SER A 64 3.58 -11.17 12.29
N ARG A 65 2.53 -11.84 11.80
CA ARG A 65 2.27 -13.26 12.09
C ARG A 65 1.75 -14.01 10.87
N ILE A 66 2.23 -15.24 10.70
CA ILE A 66 1.71 -16.18 9.72
C ILE A 66 0.30 -16.58 10.15
N VAL A 67 -0.66 -16.52 9.22
CA VAL A 67 -2.06 -16.89 9.49
C VAL A 67 -2.57 -17.98 8.56
N ALA A 68 -1.91 -18.18 7.43
CA ALA A 68 -2.18 -19.28 6.51
C ALA A 68 -0.98 -19.48 5.57
N THR A 69 -0.81 -20.70 5.06
CA THR A 69 0.19 -21.03 4.04
C THR A 69 -0.48 -21.75 2.87
N GLY A 70 -0.10 -21.37 1.65
CA GLY A 70 -0.40 -22.15 0.45
C GLY A 70 0.73 -23.13 0.15
N ARG A 71 0.90 -23.49 -1.14
CA ARG A 71 2.06 -24.30 -1.56
C ARG A 71 3.36 -23.53 -1.32
N SER A 72 3.46 -22.33 -1.87
CA SER A 72 4.65 -21.47 -1.83
C SER A 72 4.39 -20.09 -1.21
N SER A 73 3.14 -19.81 -0.85
CA SER A 73 2.70 -18.51 -0.35
C SER A 73 2.50 -18.53 1.16
N MET A 74 2.80 -17.42 1.81
CA MET A 74 2.58 -17.18 3.23
C MET A 74 1.71 -15.96 3.38
N HIS A 75 0.55 -16.12 4.03
CA HIS A 75 -0.37 -15.03 4.36
C HIS A 75 0.00 -14.50 5.74
N ILE A 76 0.29 -13.21 5.81
CA ILE A 76 0.83 -12.55 7.00
C ILE A 76 -0.10 -11.40 7.39
N VAL A 77 -0.64 -11.47 8.60
CA VAL A 77 -1.35 -10.34 9.20
C VAL A 77 -0.33 -9.45 9.90
N ASN A 78 -0.44 -8.15 9.64
CA ASN A 78 0.42 -7.14 10.22
C ASN A 78 -0.43 -6.15 11.02
N GLU A 79 0.06 -5.77 12.18
CA GLU A 79 -0.49 -4.73 13.03
C GLU A 79 0.59 -3.68 13.26
N VAL A 80 0.29 -2.43 12.96
CA VAL A 80 1.18 -1.31 13.27
C VAL A 80 0.63 -0.59 14.49
N LEU A 81 1.39 -0.62 15.58
CA LEU A 81 1.11 0.12 16.79
C LEU A 81 2.11 1.25 16.96
N SER A 82 1.71 2.31 17.65
CA SER A 82 2.65 3.30 18.15
C SER A 82 2.29 3.81 19.53
N ALA A 83 3.31 4.27 20.25
CA ALA A 83 3.21 4.80 21.62
C ALA A 83 4.13 6.01 21.79
N ASP A 84 3.73 6.97 22.62
CA ASP A 84 4.67 7.93 23.17
C ASP A 84 5.68 7.18 24.05
N PRO A 85 7.00 7.29 23.82
CA PRO A 85 8.02 6.60 24.60
C PRO A 85 7.95 6.89 26.11
N ARG A 86 7.37 8.03 26.51
CA ARG A 86 7.24 8.42 27.91
C ARG A 86 6.10 7.70 28.63
N GLU A 87 5.05 7.34 27.88
CA GLU A 87 3.84 6.71 28.42
C GLU A 87 3.84 5.19 28.22
N GLY A 88 4.41 4.71 27.11
CA GLY A 88 4.46 3.29 26.77
C GLY A 88 3.10 2.67 26.40
N VAL A 89 2.07 3.48 26.17
CA VAL A 89 0.72 3.01 25.81
C VAL A 89 0.59 2.84 24.30
N PHE A 90 0.69 1.59 23.84
CA PHE A 90 0.56 1.27 22.42
C PHE A 90 -0.90 1.27 21.97
N THR A 91 -1.18 2.04 20.93
CA THR A 91 -2.48 2.02 20.24
C THR A 91 -2.26 1.71 18.76
N ARG A 92 -3.22 1.02 18.14
CA ARG A 92 -3.13 0.60 16.74
C ARG A 92 -3.33 1.80 15.80
N ALA A 93 -2.52 1.86 14.74
CA ALA A 93 -2.60 2.86 13.68
C ALA A 93 -3.11 2.26 12.35
N CYS A 94 -2.80 1.00 12.08
CA CYS A 94 -3.41 0.23 10.99
C CYS A 94 -3.18 -1.27 11.18
N ASP A 95 -3.94 -2.06 10.42
CA ASP A 95 -3.70 -3.48 10.21
C ASP A 95 -3.87 -3.83 8.73
N CYS A 96 -3.21 -4.91 8.30
CA CYS A 96 -3.30 -5.36 6.92
C CYS A 96 -2.92 -6.83 6.73
N LEU A 97 -3.27 -7.34 5.54
CA LEU A 97 -2.83 -8.64 5.05
C LEU A 97 -1.78 -8.45 3.95
N VAL A 98 -0.64 -9.10 4.13
CA VAL A 98 0.45 -9.16 3.15
C VAL A 98 0.68 -10.61 2.77
N ILE A 99 1.00 -10.87 1.50
CA ILE A 99 1.32 -12.21 1.03
C ILE A 99 2.73 -12.21 0.47
N PHE A 100 3.56 -13.07 1.03
CA PHE A 100 4.89 -13.37 0.51
C PHE A 100 4.89 -14.70 -0.22
N VAL A 101 5.77 -14.83 -1.21
CA VAL A 101 6.05 -16.10 -1.90
C VAL A 101 7.52 -16.45 -1.69
N ALA A 102 7.77 -17.68 -1.24
CA ALA A 102 9.12 -18.21 -1.11
C ALA A 102 9.68 -18.59 -2.48
N MET A 103 10.95 -18.27 -2.70
CA MET A 103 11.63 -18.38 -3.99
C MET A 103 12.93 -19.17 -3.86
N THR A 104 13.23 -19.99 -4.87
CA THR A 104 14.55 -20.60 -5.08
C THR A 104 15.56 -19.58 -5.59
N GLU A 105 16.84 -19.94 -5.59
CA GLU A 105 17.92 -19.14 -6.21
C GLU A 105 17.64 -18.88 -7.70
N ASP A 106 17.07 -19.86 -8.42
CA ASP A 106 16.62 -19.74 -9.83
C ASP A 106 15.35 -18.87 -10.03
N ARG A 107 14.92 -18.12 -9.02
CA ARG A 107 13.71 -17.28 -9.05
C ARG A 107 12.42 -18.05 -9.36
N LYS A 108 12.32 -19.32 -8.94
CA LYS A 108 11.07 -20.10 -9.02
C LYS A 108 10.42 -20.21 -7.65
N SER A 109 9.09 -20.29 -7.60
CA SER A 109 8.39 -20.49 -6.33
C SER A 109 8.74 -21.85 -5.70
N MET A 110 9.00 -21.91 -4.40
CA MET A 110 9.29 -23.17 -3.68
C MET A 110 8.27 -23.47 -2.57
N PRO A 111 8.10 -24.75 -2.18
CA PRO A 111 7.22 -25.11 -1.07
C PRO A 111 7.62 -24.45 0.26
N VAL A 112 6.64 -24.11 1.09
CA VAL A 112 6.85 -23.58 2.46
C VAL A 112 6.31 -24.55 3.51
N PRO A 113 6.81 -24.49 4.77
CA PRO A 113 6.23 -25.27 5.85
C PRO A 113 4.75 -24.95 6.05
N PRO A 114 3.87 -25.96 6.25
CA PRO A 114 2.45 -25.73 6.45
C PRO A 114 2.17 -25.07 7.80
N TYR A 115 1.23 -24.13 7.83
CA TYR A 115 0.72 -23.51 9.05
C TYR A 115 -0.59 -24.18 9.49
N GLU A 116 -0.59 -24.70 10.72
CA GLU A 116 -1.75 -25.27 11.38
C GLU A 116 -2.12 -24.41 12.61
N PRO A 117 -3.27 -23.71 12.61
CA PRO A 117 -3.70 -22.94 13.77
C PRO A 117 -4.11 -23.88 14.91
N LYS A 118 -3.71 -23.56 16.14
CA LYS A 118 -3.93 -24.38 17.35
C LYS A 118 -4.93 -23.74 18.31
N THR A 119 -5.00 -22.41 18.34
CA THR A 119 -5.89 -21.66 19.23
C THR A 119 -7.14 -21.16 18.50
N GLU A 120 -8.20 -20.86 19.25
CA GLU A 120 -9.43 -20.28 18.69
C GLU A 120 -9.14 -18.95 17.95
N GLU A 121 -8.26 -18.13 18.50
CA GLU A 121 -7.84 -16.87 17.88
C GLU A 121 -7.08 -17.09 16.57
N GLU A 122 -6.17 -18.07 16.52
CA GLU A 122 -5.46 -18.41 15.27
C GLU A 122 -6.42 -18.95 14.19
N ILE A 123 -7.42 -19.75 14.59
CA ILE A 123 -8.48 -20.24 13.70
C ILE A 123 -9.30 -19.07 13.17
N ARG A 124 -9.77 -18.18 14.05
CA ARG A 124 -10.53 -16.98 13.69
C ARG A 124 -9.79 -16.13 12.67
N VAL A 125 -8.50 -15.88 12.91
CA VAL A 125 -7.69 -15.01 12.05
C VAL A 125 -7.37 -15.66 10.72
N ARG A 126 -7.09 -16.97 10.71
CA ARG A 126 -6.98 -17.74 9.47
C ARG A 126 -8.25 -17.59 8.65
N ASP A 127 -9.41 -17.83 9.25
CA ASP A 127 -10.70 -17.78 8.55
C ASP A 127 -11.00 -16.36 8.05
N ALA A 128 -10.68 -15.33 8.84
CA ALA A 128 -10.74 -13.94 8.42
C ALA A 128 -9.83 -13.66 7.21
N ALA A 129 -8.58 -14.14 7.22
CA ALA A 129 -7.67 -13.97 6.09
C ALA A 129 -8.16 -14.74 4.84
N MET A 130 -8.72 -15.94 5.02
CA MET A 130 -9.25 -16.76 3.93
C MET A 130 -10.54 -16.19 3.33
N SER A 131 -11.37 -15.52 4.13
CA SER A 131 -12.57 -14.80 3.64
C SER A 131 -12.25 -13.71 2.60
N ARG A 132 -11.01 -13.21 2.59
CA ARG A 132 -10.52 -12.20 1.65
C ARG A 132 -10.01 -12.77 0.33
N VAL A 133 -9.88 -14.09 0.18
CA VAL A 133 -9.30 -14.71 -1.01
C VAL A 133 -10.10 -14.38 -2.27
N GLN A 134 -11.43 -14.50 -2.21
CA GLN A 134 -12.30 -14.21 -3.36
C GLN A 134 -12.28 -12.73 -3.72
N LEU A 135 -12.38 -11.84 -2.73
CA LEU A 135 -12.27 -10.40 -2.92
C LEU A 135 -10.94 -10.03 -3.58
N ARG A 136 -9.84 -10.61 -3.10
CA ARG A 136 -8.51 -10.38 -3.66
C ARG A 136 -8.42 -10.81 -5.12
N LYS A 137 -8.93 -12.00 -5.46
CA LYS A 137 -8.98 -12.47 -6.87
C LYS A 137 -9.83 -11.55 -7.75
N ALA A 138 -11.00 -11.12 -7.28
CA ALA A 138 -11.85 -10.20 -8.03
C ALA A 138 -11.16 -8.84 -8.25
N ILE A 139 -10.47 -8.31 -7.23
CA ILE A 139 -9.65 -7.10 -7.37
C ILE A 139 -8.48 -7.33 -8.34
N GLU A 140 -7.82 -8.51 -8.32
CA GLU A 140 -6.74 -8.86 -9.26
C GLU A 140 -7.22 -8.80 -10.70
N GLU A 141 -8.30 -9.51 -10.99
CA GLU A 141 -8.89 -9.59 -12.33
C GLU A 141 -9.33 -8.23 -12.82
N GLU A 142 -9.90 -7.40 -11.94
CA GLU A 142 -10.34 -6.06 -12.30
C GLU A 142 -9.15 -5.14 -12.60
N MET A 143 -8.13 -5.11 -11.74
CA MET A 143 -6.92 -4.29 -11.93
C MET A 143 -6.21 -4.62 -13.25
N LEU A 144 -6.19 -5.90 -13.65
CA LEU A 144 -5.60 -6.33 -14.94
C LEU A 144 -6.32 -5.77 -16.18
N LYS A 145 -7.59 -5.34 -16.05
CA LYS A 145 -8.33 -4.72 -17.16
C LYS A 145 -8.00 -3.25 -17.35
N GLN A 146 -7.33 -2.62 -16.38
CA GLN A 146 -7.01 -1.20 -16.46
C GLN A 146 -5.86 -0.97 -17.45
N SER A 147 -6.15 -0.28 -18.54
CA SER A 147 -5.13 0.29 -19.42
C SER A 147 -4.88 1.76 -19.11
N TYR A 148 -3.71 2.27 -19.51
CA TYR A 148 -3.37 3.69 -19.53
C TYR A 148 -2.88 4.02 -20.92
N SER A 149 -3.30 5.17 -21.45
CA SER A 149 -2.72 5.66 -22.69
C SER A 149 -1.34 6.25 -22.43
N ASP A 150 -0.40 6.01 -23.34
CA ASP A 150 0.89 6.73 -23.36
C ASP A 150 0.77 8.10 -24.04
N ASP A 151 -0.38 8.41 -24.65
CA ASP A 151 -0.69 9.72 -25.20
C ASP A 151 -0.90 10.74 -24.06
N PRO A 152 -0.07 11.79 -23.95
CA PRO A 152 -0.21 12.81 -22.92
C PRO A 152 -1.56 13.54 -22.99
N ASP A 153 -2.20 13.62 -24.15
CA ASP A 153 -3.46 14.33 -24.34
C ASP A 153 -4.70 13.44 -24.15
N ALA A 154 -4.52 12.13 -23.93
CA ALA A 154 -5.63 11.20 -23.77
C ALA A 154 -6.42 11.37 -22.45
N SER A 155 -5.83 12.05 -21.45
CA SER A 155 -6.41 12.26 -20.12
C SER A 155 -6.21 13.70 -19.65
N THR A 156 -7.27 14.30 -19.12
CA THR A 156 -7.22 15.63 -18.49
C THR A 156 -6.99 15.57 -16.98
N ALA A 157 -6.85 14.36 -16.44
CA ALA A 157 -6.68 14.14 -15.02
C ALA A 157 -5.42 14.79 -14.47
N PRO A 158 -5.48 15.37 -13.25
CA PRO A 158 -4.30 15.81 -12.52
C PRO A 158 -3.33 14.64 -12.37
N ARG A 159 -2.08 14.86 -12.76
CA ARG A 159 -1.04 13.82 -12.75
C ARG A 159 0.28 14.36 -12.22
N MET A 160 1.09 13.46 -11.70
CA MET A 160 2.47 13.73 -11.29
C MET A 160 3.36 12.54 -11.62
N THR A 161 4.55 12.82 -12.15
CA THR A 161 5.52 11.79 -12.53
C THR A 161 6.84 12.04 -11.84
N HIS A 162 7.28 11.11 -10.99
CA HIS A 162 8.63 11.10 -10.44
C HIS A 162 9.52 10.21 -11.30
N ARG A 163 10.77 10.63 -11.53
CA ARG A 163 11.78 9.82 -12.22
C ARG A 163 13.10 9.85 -11.46
N PHE A 164 13.67 8.68 -11.19
CA PHE A 164 14.93 8.53 -10.47
C PHE A 164 15.54 7.16 -10.73
N MET A 165 16.80 6.99 -10.35
CA MET A 165 17.51 5.71 -10.44
C MET A 165 17.29 4.90 -9.17
N ALA A 166 17.01 3.60 -9.28
CA ALA A 166 17.00 2.69 -8.15
C ALA A 166 18.42 2.54 -7.58
N LYS A 167 18.62 2.88 -6.30
CA LYS A 167 19.93 2.92 -5.66
C LYS A 167 20.25 1.59 -4.96
N PRO A 168 21.54 1.29 -4.70
CA PRO A 168 21.92 0.12 -3.91
C PRO A 168 21.30 0.06 -2.51
N THR A 169 20.93 1.20 -1.92
CA THR A 169 20.26 1.25 -0.60
C THR A 169 18.81 0.78 -0.62
N ASP A 170 18.21 0.70 -1.82
CA ASP A 170 16.78 0.47 -1.99
C ASP A 170 16.46 -1.02 -2.20
N VAL A 171 17.50 -1.83 -2.31
CA VAL A 171 17.41 -3.23 -2.77
C VAL A 171 17.77 -4.24 -1.68
N ASN A 172 17.22 -5.43 -1.83
CA ASN A 172 17.58 -6.57 -1.02
C ASN A 172 18.82 -7.29 -1.57
N TRP A 173 19.31 -8.27 -0.80
CA TRP A 173 20.46 -9.09 -1.18
C TRP A 173 20.26 -9.88 -2.49
N GLY A 174 19.01 -10.08 -2.92
CA GLY A 174 18.66 -10.67 -4.22
C GLY A 174 18.71 -9.69 -5.40
N GLY A 175 19.16 -8.45 -5.17
CA GLY A 175 19.32 -7.40 -6.19
C GLY A 175 18.02 -6.74 -6.63
N ASN A 176 16.91 -6.98 -5.94
CA ASN A 176 15.62 -6.39 -6.26
C ASN A 176 15.25 -5.32 -5.23
N VAL A 177 14.59 -4.25 -5.66
CA VAL A 177 13.97 -3.26 -4.77
C VAL A 177 13.00 -3.94 -3.82
N HIS A 178 13.05 -3.56 -2.54
CA HIS A 178 12.10 -4.05 -1.55
C HIS A 178 10.68 -3.58 -1.88
N GLY A 179 9.68 -4.43 -1.67
CA GLY A 179 8.28 -4.07 -1.89
C GLY A 179 7.90 -2.81 -1.12
N GLY A 180 8.38 -2.71 0.12
CA GLY A 180 8.23 -1.55 1.00
C GLY A 180 8.72 -0.25 0.39
N THR A 181 9.94 -0.25 -0.16
CA THR A 181 10.55 0.93 -0.77
C THR A 181 9.80 1.38 -2.02
N ALA A 182 9.35 0.44 -2.85
CA ALA A 182 8.54 0.78 -4.01
C ALA A 182 7.17 1.36 -3.60
N MET A 183 6.57 0.86 -2.52
CA MET A 183 5.32 1.42 -1.96
C MET A 183 5.52 2.82 -1.38
N GLU A 184 6.69 3.10 -0.80
CA GLU A 184 7.06 4.44 -0.35
C GLU A 184 7.08 5.45 -1.50
N TRP A 185 7.76 5.12 -2.60
CA TRP A 185 7.79 5.98 -3.80
C TRP A 185 6.40 6.21 -4.41
N ILE A 186 5.55 5.17 -4.39
CA ILE A 186 4.15 5.26 -4.85
C ILE A 186 3.35 6.26 -4.00
N ASP A 187 3.48 6.20 -2.68
CA ASP A 187 2.81 7.14 -1.76
C ASP A 187 3.32 8.57 -1.95
N GLU A 188 4.62 8.77 -2.11
CA GLU A 188 5.21 10.09 -2.34
C GLU A 188 4.67 10.75 -3.61
N ALA A 189 4.66 10.01 -4.73
CA ALA A 189 4.12 10.52 -6.00
C ALA A 189 2.62 10.83 -5.88
N ALA A 190 1.85 10.00 -5.18
CA ALA A 190 0.42 10.20 -4.97
C ALA A 190 0.12 11.38 -4.03
N SER A 191 0.90 11.54 -2.96
CA SER A 191 0.80 12.66 -2.03
C SER A 191 1.13 13.97 -2.73
N ALA A 192 2.19 14.01 -3.54
CA ALA A 192 2.58 15.19 -4.29
C ALA A 192 1.54 15.53 -5.38
N CYS A 193 1.00 14.54 -6.09
CA CYS A 193 -0.09 14.70 -7.06
C CYS A 193 -1.35 15.31 -6.42
N THR A 194 -1.80 14.75 -5.31
CA THR A 194 -3.03 15.20 -4.64
C THR A 194 -2.85 16.55 -3.96
N SER A 195 -1.69 16.84 -3.38
CA SER A 195 -1.36 18.14 -2.80
C SER A 195 -1.33 19.22 -3.89
N ALA A 196 -0.66 18.95 -5.02
CA ALA A 196 -0.62 19.88 -6.14
C ALA A 196 -2.00 20.14 -6.75
N TRP A 197 -2.86 19.11 -6.84
CA TRP A 197 -4.23 19.28 -7.33
C TRP A 197 -5.09 20.10 -6.37
N THR A 198 -5.04 19.81 -5.07
CA THR A 198 -5.94 20.44 -4.10
C THR A 198 -5.46 21.81 -3.66
N GLY A 199 -4.15 22.07 -3.70
CA GLY A 199 -3.55 23.23 -3.04
C GLY A 199 -3.47 23.09 -1.51
N GLU A 200 -3.91 21.94 -0.99
CA GLU A 200 -4.01 21.65 0.43
C GLU A 200 -3.08 20.51 0.82
N ARG A 201 -2.86 20.34 2.12
CA ARG A 201 -2.18 19.16 2.63
C ARG A 201 -3.07 17.94 2.48
N THR A 202 -2.52 16.84 1.96
CA THR A 202 -3.25 15.57 1.82
C THR A 202 -2.61 14.45 2.64
N VAL A 203 -3.45 13.54 3.12
CA VAL A 203 -3.01 12.35 3.86
C VAL A 203 -3.65 11.09 3.27
N ALA A 204 -2.86 10.03 3.16
CA ALA A 204 -3.36 8.72 2.74
C ALA A 204 -4.25 8.13 3.85
N VAL A 205 -5.47 7.75 3.49
CA VAL A 205 -6.42 7.07 4.39
C VAL A 205 -6.61 5.60 4.00
N TYR A 206 -6.28 5.27 2.76
CA TYR A 206 -6.33 3.91 2.25
C TYR A 206 -5.20 3.67 1.26
N ALA A 207 -4.58 2.48 1.37
CA ALA A 207 -3.66 1.96 0.37
C ALA A 207 -4.01 0.50 0.06
N GLY A 208 -4.05 0.15 -1.22
CA GLY A 208 -4.32 -1.23 -1.59
C GLY A 208 -4.29 -1.49 -3.09
N GLY A 209 -4.58 -2.74 -3.43
CA GLY A 209 -4.49 -3.18 -4.81
C GLY A 209 -3.06 -3.20 -5.33
N PHE A 210 -2.04 -3.26 -4.47
CA PHE A 210 -0.66 -3.37 -4.90
C PHE A 210 -0.45 -4.67 -5.66
N ARG A 211 -0.01 -4.55 -6.92
CA ARG A 211 0.34 -5.67 -7.79
C ARG A 211 1.76 -5.52 -8.26
N PHE A 212 2.56 -6.53 -7.95
CA PHE A 212 3.96 -6.61 -8.36
C PHE A 212 4.03 -7.54 -9.57
N TYR A 213 4.12 -6.96 -10.78
CA TYR A 213 4.14 -7.72 -12.04
C TYR A 213 5.55 -8.17 -12.41
N ARG A 214 6.56 -7.35 -12.11
CA ARG A 214 7.97 -7.66 -12.37
C ARG A 214 8.86 -7.06 -11.28
N PRO A 215 10.03 -7.66 -11.03
CA PRO A 215 11.02 -7.07 -10.14
C PRO A 215 11.56 -5.75 -10.69
N VAL A 216 11.90 -4.84 -9.79
CA VAL A 216 12.69 -3.64 -10.08
C VAL A 216 14.10 -3.90 -9.57
N HIS A 217 15.12 -3.65 -10.39
CA HIS A 217 16.51 -3.96 -10.07
C HIS A 217 17.32 -2.70 -9.73
N ILE A 218 18.47 -2.90 -9.09
CA ILE A 218 19.47 -1.85 -8.88
C ILE A 218 19.85 -1.24 -10.22
N GLY A 219 19.85 0.09 -10.31
CA GLY A 219 20.25 0.80 -11.51
C GLY A 219 19.17 0.87 -12.59
N ASP A 220 17.97 0.35 -12.35
CA ASP A 220 16.83 0.64 -13.21
C ASP A 220 16.46 2.13 -13.12
N LEU A 221 16.06 2.70 -14.25
CA LEU A 221 15.32 3.96 -14.26
C LEU A 221 13.90 3.67 -13.79
N VAL A 222 13.51 4.28 -12.67
CA VAL A 222 12.18 4.16 -12.10
C VAL A 222 11.36 5.39 -12.49
N GLU A 223 10.14 5.16 -12.95
CA GLU A 223 9.14 6.18 -13.21
C GLU A 223 7.88 5.85 -12.40
N VAL A 224 7.45 6.78 -11.54
CA VAL A 224 6.22 6.64 -10.75
C VAL A 224 5.23 7.71 -11.20
N GLU A 225 4.21 7.32 -11.94
CA GLU A 225 3.12 8.19 -12.37
C GLU A 225 1.90 8.00 -11.46
N ALA A 226 1.50 9.05 -10.74
CA ALA A 226 0.28 9.11 -9.97
C ALA A 226 -0.76 9.99 -10.65
N ARG A 227 -2.01 9.52 -10.72
CA ARG A 227 -3.12 10.23 -11.39
C ARG A 227 -4.38 10.25 -10.52
N VAL A 228 -4.99 11.42 -10.34
CA VAL A 228 -6.29 11.55 -9.65
C VAL A 228 -7.38 11.07 -10.60
N ILE A 229 -8.01 9.94 -10.30
CA ILE A 229 -8.96 9.28 -11.21
C ILE A 229 -10.42 9.48 -10.80
N ARG A 230 -10.68 9.86 -9.55
CA ARG A 230 -12.03 10.14 -9.03
C ARG A 230 -11.94 11.00 -7.77
N THR A 231 -12.92 11.88 -7.59
CA THR A 231 -13.10 12.63 -6.33
C THR A 231 -14.51 12.43 -5.80
N ASP A 232 -14.63 12.06 -4.52
CA ASP A 232 -15.89 12.02 -3.80
C ASP A 232 -16.05 13.29 -2.94
N VAL A 233 -16.95 13.28 -1.95
CA VAL A 233 -17.24 14.46 -1.10
C VAL A 233 -16.00 14.96 -0.35
N ARG A 234 -15.17 14.04 0.18
CA ARG A 234 -13.98 14.37 0.98
C ARG A 234 -12.71 13.64 0.55
N SER A 235 -12.80 12.71 -0.40
CA SER A 235 -11.70 11.83 -0.76
C SER A 235 -11.31 11.92 -2.23
N LEU A 236 -10.02 11.71 -2.49
CA LEU A 236 -9.41 11.63 -3.80
C LEU A 236 -8.91 10.21 -4.02
N SER A 237 -9.43 9.54 -5.05
CA SER A 237 -8.92 8.25 -5.49
C SER A 237 -7.80 8.48 -6.50
N VAL A 238 -6.65 7.88 -6.22
CA VAL A 238 -5.45 7.97 -7.03
C VAL A 238 -5.10 6.58 -7.53
N SER A 239 -4.75 6.47 -8.81
CA SER A 239 -4.15 5.27 -9.36
C SER A 239 -2.72 5.58 -9.75
N VAL A 240 -1.81 4.69 -9.38
CA VAL A 240 -0.36 4.90 -9.47
C VAL A 240 0.27 3.75 -10.24
N HIS A 241 1.03 4.08 -11.28
CA HIS A 241 1.83 3.16 -12.06
C HIS A 241 3.31 3.41 -11.80
N LEU A 242 4.01 2.37 -11.35
CA LEU A 242 5.46 2.34 -11.29
C LEU A 242 5.97 1.53 -12.46
N ARG A 243 6.72 2.17 -13.34
CA ARG A 243 7.44 1.57 -14.47
C ARG A 243 8.93 1.54 -14.16
N ALA A 244 9.64 0.49 -14.58
CA ALA A 244 11.07 0.38 -14.35
C ALA A 244 11.78 -0.47 -15.42
N GLY A 245 13.00 -0.08 -15.79
CA GLY A 245 13.83 -0.79 -16.79
C GLY A 245 15.19 -0.12 -17.02
N ASP A 246 15.94 -0.62 -18.01
CA ASP A 246 17.28 -0.10 -18.33
C ASP A 246 17.19 1.38 -18.78
N PRO A 247 17.88 2.33 -18.12
CA PRO A 247 17.88 3.75 -18.51
C PRO A 247 18.30 3.99 -19.96
N ARG A 248 19.07 3.08 -20.57
CA ARG A 248 19.57 3.19 -21.95
C ARG A 248 18.47 2.97 -22.99
N GLU A 249 17.36 2.35 -22.61
CA GLU A 249 16.21 2.10 -23.50
C GLU A 249 15.24 3.29 -23.57
N GLY A 250 15.49 4.36 -22.79
CA GLY A 250 14.69 5.57 -22.75
C GLY A 250 13.39 5.42 -21.95
N THR A 251 12.69 6.54 -21.74
CA THR A 251 11.49 6.58 -20.88
C THR A 251 10.23 6.03 -21.55
N GLY A 252 10.19 5.98 -22.89
CA GLY A 252 8.98 5.60 -23.64
C GLY A 252 8.63 4.11 -23.58
N ASN A 253 9.57 3.24 -23.20
CA ASN A 253 9.41 1.78 -23.21
C ASN A 253 9.53 1.14 -21.83
N LEU A 254 9.55 1.94 -20.75
CA LEU A 254 9.66 1.39 -19.40
C LEU A 254 8.42 0.56 -19.08
N PRO A 255 8.56 -0.73 -18.80
CA PRO A 255 7.39 -1.55 -18.63
C PRO A 255 6.84 -1.45 -17.21
N VAL A 256 5.52 -1.58 -17.06
CA VAL A 256 4.84 -1.48 -15.76
C VAL A 256 5.31 -2.59 -14.83
N ALA A 257 5.87 -2.20 -13.69
CA ALA A 257 6.33 -3.10 -12.65
C ALA A 257 5.34 -3.22 -11.50
N ILE A 258 4.80 -2.09 -11.04
CA ILE A 258 3.83 -2.08 -9.94
C ILE A 258 2.64 -1.20 -10.30
N HIS A 259 1.46 -1.65 -9.90
CA HIS A 259 0.24 -0.87 -9.94
C HIS A 259 -0.39 -0.83 -8.55
N ALA A 260 -0.89 0.34 -8.16
CA ALA A 260 -1.51 0.58 -6.87
C ALA A 260 -2.72 1.52 -6.97
N SER A 261 -3.63 1.38 -6.02
CA SER A 261 -4.78 2.26 -5.82
C SER A 261 -4.74 2.84 -4.41
N MET A 262 -4.79 4.16 -4.32
CA MET A 262 -4.70 4.88 -3.05
C MET A 262 -5.87 5.84 -2.90
N THR A 263 -6.25 6.11 -1.66
CA THR A 263 -7.25 7.15 -1.34
C THR A 263 -6.64 8.15 -0.38
N PHE A 264 -6.78 9.41 -0.72
CA PHE A 264 -6.32 10.55 0.07
C PHE A 264 -7.51 11.39 0.52
N ILE A 265 -7.32 12.15 1.60
CA ILE A 265 -8.20 13.26 2.00
C ILE A 265 -7.35 14.52 2.15
N SER A 266 -7.94 15.68 1.90
CA SER A 266 -7.34 16.96 2.25
C SER A 266 -7.59 17.27 3.73
N THR A 267 -6.65 17.94 4.39
CA THR A 267 -6.77 18.36 5.78
C THR A 267 -6.34 19.81 5.96
N ASP A 268 -6.98 20.53 6.86
CA ASP A 268 -6.53 21.85 7.30
C ASP A 268 -5.29 21.75 8.21
N ILE A 269 -4.85 22.90 8.75
CA ILE A 269 -3.67 22.99 9.64
C ILE A 269 -3.86 22.25 10.97
N ASP A 270 -5.10 22.11 11.44
CA ASP A 270 -5.46 21.40 12.66
C ASP A 270 -5.68 19.90 12.42
N GLY A 271 -5.68 19.48 11.15
CA GLY A 271 -5.87 18.10 10.74
C GLY A 271 -7.31 17.71 10.43
N ASN A 272 -8.25 18.65 10.41
CA ASN A 272 -9.64 18.35 10.11
C ASN A 272 -9.83 18.09 8.60
N PRO A 273 -10.68 17.13 8.21
CA PRO A 273 -10.88 16.79 6.81
C PRO A 273 -11.62 17.90 6.06
N LEU A 274 -11.06 18.33 4.92
CA LEU A 274 -11.64 19.33 4.03
C LEU A 274 -12.49 18.66 2.92
N PRO A 275 -13.46 19.39 2.33
CA PRO A 275 -14.10 18.96 1.08
C PRO A 275 -13.07 18.75 -0.03
N ALA A 276 -13.22 17.68 -0.81
CA ALA A 276 -12.29 17.42 -1.91
C ALA A 276 -12.53 18.39 -3.08
N ARG A 277 -11.44 18.93 -3.65
CA ARG A 277 -11.50 19.66 -4.92
C ARG A 277 -11.99 18.72 -6.02
N LYS A 278 -13.19 18.99 -6.56
CA LYS A 278 -13.85 18.12 -7.53
C LYS A 278 -13.07 18.00 -8.84
N PHE A 279 -12.76 16.77 -9.23
CA PHE A 279 -12.34 16.41 -10.58
C PHE A 279 -13.56 15.92 -11.37
N VAL A 280 -13.71 16.38 -12.61
CA VAL A 280 -14.81 15.98 -13.50
C VAL A 280 -14.20 15.29 -14.73
N PRO A 281 -14.34 13.96 -14.86
CA PRO A 281 -13.85 13.22 -16.02
C PRO A 281 -14.48 13.68 -17.34
N THR A 282 -13.65 14.13 -18.28
CA THR A 282 -14.12 14.61 -19.60
C THR A 282 -13.79 13.65 -20.73
N THR A 283 -12.56 13.15 -20.76
CA THR A 283 -12.05 12.25 -21.80
C THR A 283 -12.60 10.83 -21.65
N PRO A 284 -12.59 10.02 -22.72
CA PRO A 284 -12.92 8.60 -22.63
C PRO A 284 -12.03 7.84 -21.63
N GLU A 285 -10.75 8.20 -21.55
CA GLU A 285 -9.83 7.59 -20.58
C GLU A 285 -10.20 7.95 -19.14
N ASP A 286 -10.44 9.24 -18.85
CA ASP A 286 -10.81 9.69 -17.50
C ASP A 286 -12.07 8.98 -17.01
N LYS A 287 -13.10 8.87 -17.87
CA LYS A 287 -14.37 8.20 -17.53
C LYS A 287 -14.18 6.71 -17.26
N ARG A 288 -13.32 6.05 -18.06
CA ARG A 288 -13.00 4.63 -17.85
C ARG A 288 -12.25 4.42 -16.54
N LEU A 289 -11.28 5.28 -16.22
CA LEU A 289 -10.52 5.22 -14.97
C LEU A 289 -11.42 5.50 -13.74
N GLU A 290 -12.34 6.47 -13.84
CA GLU A 290 -13.33 6.74 -12.81
C GLU A 290 -14.23 5.52 -12.58
N GLN A 291 -14.79 4.95 -13.66
CA GLN A 291 -15.64 3.76 -13.56
C GLN A 291 -14.88 2.57 -12.96
N HIS A 292 -13.61 2.40 -13.30
CA HIS A 292 -12.78 1.36 -12.71
C HIS A 292 -12.60 1.56 -11.20
N ALA A 293 -12.37 2.79 -10.74
CA ALA A 293 -12.35 3.11 -9.31
C ALA A 293 -13.69 2.82 -8.61
N VAL A 294 -14.83 3.10 -9.28
CA VAL A 294 -16.17 2.72 -8.79
C VAL A 294 -16.24 1.21 -8.57
N THR A 295 -15.90 0.42 -9.58
CA THR A 295 -15.96 -1.05 -9.52
C THR A 295 -15.11 -1.60 -8.37
N LEU A 296 -13.87 -1.10 -8.21
CA LEU A 296 -13.00 -1.53 -7.11
C LEU A 296 -13.59 -1.20 -5.73
N ARG A 297 -14.22 -0.04 -5.58
CA ARG A 297 -14.90 0.37 -4.34
C ARG A 297 -16.11 -0.52 -4.05
N GLU A 298 -16.91 -0.85 -5.06
CA GLU A 298 -18.07 -1.73 -4.94
C GLU A 298 -17.66 -3.16 -4.55
N LEU A 299 -16.61 -3.70 -5.17
CA LEU A 299 -16.02 -4.97 -4.76
C LEU A 299 -15.64 -4.93 -3.28
N ARG A 300 -14.94 -3.89 -2.82
CA ARG A 300 -14.56 -3.75 -1.40
C ARG A 300 -15.76 -3.65 -0.46
N THR A 301 -16.88 -3.08 -0.92
CA THR A 301 -18.10 -2.93 -0.11
C THR A 301 -18.89 -4.24 -0.01
N LYS A 302 -18.93 -5.01 -1.11
CA LYS A 302 -19.66 -6.28 -1.21
C LYS A 302 -19.12 -7.34 -0.25
N TYR A 303 -17.81 -7.43 -0.15
CA TYR A 303 -17.15 -8.33 0.77
C TYR A 303 -16.92 -7.55 2.06
N ARG A 304 -17.72 -7.78 3.11
CA ARG A 304 -17.46 -7.28 4.47
C ARG A 304 -16.65 -8.34 5.23
N PRO A 305 -15.32 -8.44 5.02
CA PRO A 305 -14.56 -9.52 5.63
C PRO A 305 -14.49 -9.32 7.14
N MET A 306 -14.40 -10.43 7.88
CA MET A 306 -14.19 -10.38 9.33
C MET A 306 -12.93 -9.58 9.66
N PRO A 307 -12.89 -8.81 10.77
CA PRO A 307 -11.68 -8.09 11.19
C PRO A 307 -10.48 -9.05 11.33
N LEU A 308 -9.31 -8.65 10.80
CA LEU A 308 -8.08 -9.45 10.94
C LEU A 308 -7.63 -9.50 12.40
N VAL A 309 -7.97 -8.48 13.16
CA VAL A 309 -7.51 -8.24 14.53
C VAL A 309 -8.70 -7.75 15.32
N GLU A 310 -8.83 -8.19 16.57
CA GLU A 310 -9.86 -7.64 17.44
C GLU A 310 -9.61 -6.15 17.73
N PRO A 311 -10.65 -5.34 17.98
CA PRO A 311 -10.53 -4.03 18.57
C PRO A 311 -9.74 -4.10 19.89
N LEU A 312 -8.84 -3.16 20.14
CA LEU A 312 -8.22 -3.06 21.47
C LEU A 312 -9.34 -2.83 22.50
N ARG A 313 -9.30 -3.52 23.65
CA ARG A 313 -10.35 -3.53 24.69
C ARG A 313 -10.74 -2.16 25.29
N ASN A 314 -10.21 -1.05 24.80
CA ASN A 314 -10.54 0.32 25.20
C ASN A 314 -11.22 1.17 24.10
N GLU A 315 -11.54 0.62 22.92
CA GLU A 315 -12.19 1.38 21.84
C GLU A 315 -13.71 1.63 22.07
N SER A 316 -14.29 1.17 23.18
CA SER A 316 -15.73 1.34 23.51
C SER A 316 -16.12 2.71 24.06
N GLN A 317 -15.24 3.71 24.11
CA GLN A 317 -15.52 5.00 24.76
C GLN A 317 -15.57 6.23 23.84
N TYR A 318 -15.38 6.11 22.53
CA TYR A 318 -15.61 7.24 21.63
C TYR A 318 -16.90 7.03 20.84
N PRO A 319 -17.96 7.83 21.09
CA PRO A 319 -19.16 7.79 20.26
C PRO A 319 -18.78 8.22 18.84
N MET A 320 -19.23 7.43 17.86
CA MET A 320 -19.23 7.83 16.46
C MET A 320 -20.05 9.13 16.32
N SER A 321 -19.38 10.24 16.06
CA SER A 321 -19.97 11.51 15.64
C SER A 321 -19.34 11.98 14.35
#